data_AF-A0A1F2QK85-F1
#
_entry.id   AF-A0A1F2QK85-F1
#
_cell.length_a   1.000
_cell.length_b   1.000
_cell.length_c   1.000
_cell.angle_alpha   90.00
_cell.angle_beta   90.00
_cell.angle_gamma   90.00
#
_symmetry.space_group_name_H-M   'P 1'
#
loop_
_entity.id
_entity.type
_entity.pdbx_description
1 polymer ?
#
loop_
_entity_poly.entity_id
_entity_poly.type
_entity_poly.pdbx_seq_one_letter_code
_entity_poly.pdbx_strand_id
1 'polypeptide(L)'
;MLDPQLPRELFLAEVVGPIQEVLADAIVAATPGLGPGPARLCVISIVGQLLQVAHRLQRGELAAGWGAELPPLPEMVDQIVRFSAAGVRASARGAR
;
A
#
# COMPACT_ATOMS: atom_id res chain seq x y z
N MET A 1 16.56 -13.34 -29.44
CA MET A 1 15.26 -13.26 -28.75
C MET A 1 15.45 -12.25 -27.63
N LEU A 2 14.93 -11.03 -27.79
CA LEU A 2 15.11 -9.94 -26.83
C LEU A 2 14.16 -10.18 -25.64
N ASP A 3 14.71 -10.26 -24.43
CA ASP A 3 13.96 -10.31 -23.17
C ASP A 3 13.12 -9.01 -23.04
N PRO A 4 11.77 -9.05 -22.95
CA PRO A 4 10.92 -7.87 -23.00
C PRO A 4 10.72 -7.26 -21.60
N GLN A 5 11.73 -7.32 -20.74
CA GLN A 5 11.67 -6.66 -19.44
C GLN A 5 11.71 -5.15 -19.67
N LEU A 6 10.58 -4.50 -19.39
CA LEU A 6 10.47 -3.05 -19.42
C LEU A 6 11.61 -2.46 -18.58
N PRO A 7 12.40 -1.50 -19.10
CA PRO A 7 13.44 -0.85 -18.31
C PRO A 7 12.85 -0.38 -16.99
N ARG A 8 13.53 -0.68 -15.88
CA ARG A 8 13.03 -0.40 -14.53
C ARG A 8 12.63 1.06 -14.38
N GLU A 9 13.44 1.95 -14.95
CA GLU A 9 13.24 3.40 -14.93
C GLU A 9 11.95 3.78 -15.67
N LEU A 10 11.68 3.13 -16.80
CA LEU A 10 10.46 3.34 -17.57
C LEU A 10 9.23 2.80 -16.82
N PHE A 11 9.33 1.65 -16.17
CA PHE A 11 8.23 1.12 -15.34
C PHE A 11 7.91 2.05 -14.16
N LEU A 12 8.95 2.58 -13.51
CA LEU A 12 8.77 3.51 -12.40
C LEU A 12 8.13 4.82 -12.86
N ALA A 13 8.61 5.38 -13.97
CA ALA A 13 8.15 6.65 -14.50
C ALA A 13 6.72 6.58 -15.06
N GLU A 14 6.39 5.52 -15.82
CA GLU A 14 5.13 5.46 -16.58
C GLU A 14 4.01 4.72 -15.84
N VAL A 15 4.35 3.93 -14.81
CA VAL A 15 3.35 3.13 -14.07
C VAL A 15 3.32 3.48 -12.60
N VAL A 16 4.45 3.34 -11.90
CA VAL A 16 4.46 3.46 -10.43
C VAL A 16 4.20 4.91 -9.99
N GLY A 17 4.90 5.89 -10.58
CA GLY A 17 4.73 7.31 -10.27
C GLY A 17 3.28 7.78 -10.46
N PRO A 18 2.68 7.61 -11.65
CA PRO A 18 1.31 8.04 -11.92
C PRO A 18 0.28 7.38 -10.99
N ILE A 19 0.43 6.08 -10.69
CA ILE A 19 -0.47 5.39 -9.76
C ILE A 19 -0.33 5.97 -8.35
N GLN A 20 0.89 6.23 -7.89
CA GLN A 20 1.11 6.83 -6.56
C GLN A 20 0.50 8.23 -6.46
N GLU A 21 0.59 9.04 -7.50
CA GLU A 21 -0.01 10.38 -7.54
C GLU A 21 -1.53 10.31 -7.50
N VAL A 22 -2.16 9.50 -8.36
CA VAL A 22 -3.62 9.35 -8.39
C VAL A 22 -4.16 8.85 -7.04
N LEU A 23 -3.46 7.90 -6.40
CA LEU A 23 -3.85 7.41 -5.08
C LEU A 23 -3.70 8.48 -3.99
N ALA A 24 -2.62 9.26 -4.04
CA ALA A 24 -2.39 10.34 -3.08
C ALA A 24 -3.48 11.43 -3.21
N ASP A 25 -3.80 11.82 -4.44
CA ASP A 25 -4.84 12.81 -4.73
C ASP A 25 -6.22 12.33 -4.28
N ALA A 26 -6.54 11.04 -4.50
CA ALA A 26 -7.77 10.45 -4.00
C ALA A 26 -7.85 10.48 -2.45
N ILE A 27 -6.74 10.20 -1.77
CA ILE A 27 -6.66 10.26 -0.31
C ILE A 27 -6.85 11.70 0.20
N VAL A 28 -6.23 12.69 -0.45
CA VAL A 28 -6.41 14.11 -0.14
C VAL A 28 -7.86 14.54 -0.34
N ALA A 29 -8.46 14.17 -1.48
CA ALA A 29 -9.86 14.50 -1.79
C ALA A 29 -10.84 13.90 -0.78
N ALA A 30 -10.55 12.71 -0.26
CA ALA A 30 -11.38 12.04 0.73
C ALA A 30 -11.14 12.50 2.18
N THR A 31 -10.05 13.24 2.47
CA THR A 31 -9.61 13.54 3.84
C THR A 31 -9.29 15.02 4.03
N PRO A 32 -10.27 15.83 4.48
CA PRO A 32 -10.05 17.24 4.78
C PRO A 32 -8.90 17.46 5.77
N GLY A 33 -8.01 18.41 5.46
CA GLY A 33 -6.86 18.76 6.31
C GLY A 33 -5.62 17.90 6.12
N LEU A 34 -5.66 16.90 5.23
CA LEU A 34 -4.46 16.13 4.87
C LEU A 34 -3.72 16.78 3.70
N GLY A 35 -2.45 17.12 3.92
CA GLY A 35 -1.58 17.63 2.86
C GLY A 35 -1.07 16.54 1.90
N PRO A 36 -0.57 16.92 0.71
CA PRO A 36 -0.09 15.98 -0.31
C PRO A 36 1.13 15.17 0.14
N GLY A 37 2.01 15.74 0.97
CA GLY A 37 3.16 15.02 1.53
C GLY A 37 2.75 13.83 2.42
N PRO A 38 1.99 14.07 3.50
CA PRO A 38 1.41 13.01 4.33
C PRO A 38 0.56 12.00 3.54
N ALA A 39 -0.19 12.44 2.52
CA ALA A 39 -0.97 11.54 1.67
C ALA A 39 -0.08 10.54 0.89
N ARG A 40 1.04 10.99 0.32
CA ARG A 40 2.02 10.09 -0.32
C ARG A 40 2.60 9.06 0.66
N LEU A 41 2.88 9.46 1.90
CA LEU A 41 3.33 8.53 2.95
C LEU A 41 2.24 7.49 3.30
N CYS A 42 0.97 7.89 3.28
CA CYS A 42 -0.15 6.97 3.46
C CYS A 42 -0.22 5.94 2.32
N VAL A 43 -0.05 6.38 1.06
CA VAL A 43 0.01 5.47 -0.10
C VAL A 43 1.12 4.42 0.07
N ILE A 44 2.34 4.86 0.41
CA ILE A 44 3.48 3.95 0.64
C ILE A 44 3.15 2.94 1.75
N SER A 45 2.51 3.39 2.84
CA SER A 45 2.12 2.54 3.96
C SER A 45 1.05 1.51 3.59
N ILE A 46 0.08 1.88 2.75
CA ILE A 46 -0.96 0.98 2.23
C ILE A 46 -0.32 -0.08 1.32
N VAL A 47 0.50 0.36 0.35
CA VAL A 47 1.18 -0.55 -0.59
C VAL A 47 2.11 -1.51 0.14
N GLY A 48 2.83 -1.06 1.17
CA GLY A 48 3.70 -1.91 1.98
C GLY A 48 2.94 -3.05 2.68
N GLN A 49 1.74 -2.77 3.21
CA GLN A 49 0.90 -3.80 3.82
C GLN A 49 0.38 -4.81 2.78
N LEU A 50 -0.03 -4.33 1.59
CA LEU A 50 -0.49 -5.20 0.51
C LEU A 50 0.64 -6.08 -0.03
N LEU A 51 1.85 -5.53 -0.19
CA LEU A 51 3.04 -6.29 -0.59
C LEU A 51 3.38 -7.36 0.43
N GLN A 52 3.26 -7.07 1.73
CA GLN A 52 3.47 -8.05 2.78
C GLN A 52 2.48 -9.23 2.66
N VAL A 53 1.20 -8.95 2.40
CA VAL A 53 0.19 -9.99 2.19
C VAL A 53 0.49 -10.80 0.93
N ALA A 54 0.77 -10.13 -0.20
CA ALA A 54 1.10 -10.78 -1.46
C ALA A 54 2.32 -11.69 -1.32
N HIS A 55 3.37 -11.22 -0.64
CA HIS A 55 4.59 -11.99 -0.39
C HIS A 55 4.33 -13.22 0.47
N ARG A 56 3.47 -13.10 1.50
CA ARG A 56 3.07 -14.21 2.36
C ARG A 56 2.25 -15.26 1.61
N LEU A 57 1.33 -14.83 0.74
CA LEU A 57 0.54 -15.72 -0.10
C LEU A 57 1.41 -16.47 -1.11
N GLN A 58 2.37 -15.78 -1.74
CA GLN A 58 3.28 -16.39 -2.71
C GLN A 58 4.25 -17.39 -2.08
N ARG A 59 4.72 -17.13 -0.85
CA ARG A 59 5.72 -17.99 -0.21
C ARG A 59 5.15 -19.26 0.38
N GLY A 60 3.84 -19.40 0.61
CA GLY A 60 3.22 -20.58 1.24
C GLY A 60 3.74 -20.94 2.66
N GLU A 61 4.80 -20.27 3.11
CA GLU A 61 5.59 -20.59 4.28
C GLU A 61 5.54 -19.41 5.24
N LEU A 62 4.65 -19.51 6.21
CA LEU A 62 5.03 -19.09 7.54
C LEU A 62 6.10 -20.07 8.01
N ALA A 63 7.33 -19.58 8.16
CA ALA A 63 8.31 -20.28 8.97
C ALA A 63 7.64 -20.68 10.29
N ALA A 64 7.84 -21.92 10.70
CA ALA A 64 7.16 -22.63 11.80
C ALA A 64 7.19 -21.95 13.19
N GLY A 65 7.67 -20.71 13.31
CA GLY A 65 7.69 -19.93 14.55
C GLY A 65 6.44 -19.07 14.81
N TRP A 66 5.57 -18.83 13.81
CA TRP A 66 4.33 -18.04 13.97
C TRP A 66 3.13 -18.91 13.54
N GLY A 67 2.79 -19.89 14.36
CA GLY A 67 1.87 -21.00 14.07
C GLY A 67 0.38 -20.65 14.03
N ALA A 68 -0.05 -19.62 13.30
CA ALA A 68 -1.45 -19.44 12.96
C ALA A 68 -1.61 -19.45 11.44
N GLU A 69 -2.54 -20.26 10.93
CA GLU A 69 -3.02 -20.13 9.55
C GLU A 69 -3.30 -18.65 9.26
N LEU A 70 -2.83 -18.15 8.12
CA LEU A 70 -3.14 -16.77 7.73
C LEU A 70 -4.67 -16.63 7.65
N PRO A 71 -5.24 -15.53 8.17
CA PRO A 71 -6.65 -15.24 7.94
C PRO A 71 -6.93 -15.25 6.43
N PRO A 72 -8.16 -15.58 6.01
CA PRO A 72 -8.56 -15.48 4.61
C PRO A 72 -8.19 -14.11 4.02
N LEU A 73 -7.76 -14.08 2.75
CA LEU A 73 -7.39 -12.84 2.05
C LEU A 73 -8.44 -11.71 2.22
N PRO A 74 -9.76 -11.97 2.11
CA PRO A 74 -10.76 -10.93 2.34
C PRO A 74 -10.67 -10.29 3.74
N GLU A 75 -10.41 -11.08 4.78
CA GLU A 75 -10.29 -10.56 6.15
C GLU A 75 -9.02 -9.72 6.33
N MET A 76 -7.91 -10.15 5.73
CA MET A 76 -6.66 -9.38 5.75
C MET A 76 -6.84 -8.04 5.03
N VAL A 77 -7.50 -8.03 3.87
CA VAL A 77 -7.78 -6.80 3.11
C VAL A 77 -8.70 -5.87 3.89
N ASP A 78 -9.79 -6.37 4.47
CA ASP A 78 -10.70 -5.55 5.27
C ASP A 78 -9.99 -4.93 6.48
N GLN A 79 -9.12 -5.69 7.14
CA GLN A 79 -8.30 -5.17 8.23
C GLN A 79 -7.32 -4.08 7.75
N ILE A 80 -6.65 -4.27 6.61
CA ILE A 80 -5.77 -3.25 6.02
C ILE A 80 -6.55 -1.98 5.70
N VAL A 81 -7.76 -2.10 5.14
CA VAL A 81 -8.62 -0.94 4.83
C VAL A 81 -8.97 -0.19 6.11
N ARG A 82 -9.45 -0.88 7.15
CA ARG A 82 -9.81 -0.26 8.44
C ARG A 82 -8.62 0.43 9.09
N PHE A 83 -7.48 -0.25 9.15
CA PHE A 83 -6.23 0.28 9.71
C PHE A 83 -5.74 1.50 8.93
N SER A 84 -5.70 1.41 7.61
CA SER A 84 -5.24 2.49 6.74
C SER A 84 -6.16 3.70 6.81
N ALA A 85 -7.48 3.51 6.82
CA ALA A 85 -8.43 4.60 6.98
C ALA A 85 -8.28 5.33 8.32
N ALA A 86 -8.01 4.60 9.41
CA ALA A 86 -7.69 5.19 10.70
C ALA A 86 -6.35 5.95 10.66
N GLY A 87 -5.32 5.38 10.06
CA GLY A 87 -4.00 6.00 9.87
C GLY A 87 -4.08 7.31 9.08
N VAL A 88 -4.77 7.31 7.94
CA VAL A 88 -5.01 8.49 7.10
C VAL A 88 -5.67 9.61 7.90
N ARG A 89 -6.74 9.30 8.65
CA ARG A 89 -7.42 10.28 9.51
C ARG A 89 -6.51 10.80 10.63
N ALA A 90 -5.63 9.97 11.18
CA ALA A 90 -4.67 10.39 12.20
C ALA A 90 -3.59 11.31 11.61
N SER A 91 -3.08 11.00 10.42
CA SER A 91 -2.10 11.83 9.70
C SER A 91 -2.63 13.22 9.40
N ALA A 92 -3.94 13.37 9.12
CA ALA A 92 -4.58 14.67 8.94
C ALA A 92 -4.60 15.51 10.23
N ARG A 93 -4.60 14.88 11.41
CA ARG A 93 -4.59 15.55 12.72
C ARG A 93 -3.18 15.91 13.19
N GLY A 94 -2.18 15.11 12.80
CA GLY A 94 -0.78 15.27 13.19
C GLY A 94 0.05 16.22 12.31
N ALA A 95 -0.51 16.74 11.22
CA ALA A 95 0.13 17.72 10.33
C ALA A 95 0.00 19.19 10.81
N ARG A 96 -0.23 19.39 12.12
CA ARG A 96 -0.32 20.71 12.76
C ARG A 96 1.00 21.11 13.39
#